data_AF-A0A7J6NXJ2-F1
#
_entry.id   AF-A0A7J6NXJ2-F1
#
_cell.length_a   1.000
_cell.length_b   1.000
_cell.length_c   1.000
_cell.angle_alpha   90.00
_cell.angle_beta   90.00
_cell.angle_gamma   90.00
#
_symmetry.space_group_name_H-M   'P 1'
#
loop_
_entity.id
_entity.type
_entity.pdbx_description
1 polymer ?
#
loop_
_entity_poly.entity_id
_entity_poly.type
_entity_poly.pdbx_seq_one_letter_code
_entity_poly.pdbx_strand_id
1 'polypeptide(L)'
;MSAVGNLLRLCGADEFCSAVEQLALLVASLAHDVGHSGLNNDYYVKKKHALAIRYNDQAVLESMHSSLAFELILKEKNNFLVDWDEEAFAEFRKTAIAAILATDMKVHFDLTTQMQDLRSTPEVDTSCPDTKILVHKCLVHAADISNPVLPTSMYEAWAQRVATEFYRQSQREKSEGLPTAPFMDSSPRRPGRVCCPSAGFHELRGGAVVERHGGYVAAAGAPKKAASCQRRVL
;
A
#
# COMPACT_ATOMS: atom_id res chain seq x y z
N MET A 1 7.83 6.08 -4.95
CA MET A 1 8.67 6.28 -6.15
C MET A 1 9.87 5.34 -6.28
N SER A 2 10.90 5.40 -5.43
CA SER A 2 12.14 4.63 -5.67
C SER A 2 11.93 3.12 -5.79
N ALA A 3 11.05 2.54 -4.96
CA ALA A 3 10.66 1.13 -5.05
C ALA A 3 9.97 0.81 -6.40
N VAL A 4 9.04 1.65 -6.86
CA VAL A 4 8.38 1.52 -8.18
C VAL A 4 9.40 1.55 -9.31
N GLY A 5 10.32 2.53 -9.31
CA GLY A 5 11.38 2.61 -10.33
C GLY A 5 12.28 1.38 -10.36
N ASN A 6 12.63 0.82 -9.19
CA ASN A 6 13.39 -0.42 -9.11
C ASN A 6 12.59 -1.63 -9.62
N LEU A 7 11.30 -1.74 -9.28
CA LEU A 7 10.44 -2.82 -9.76
C LEU A 7 10.28 -2.77 -11.29
N LEU A 8 10.01 -1.60 -11.86
CA LEU A 8 9.91 -1.42 -13.31
C LEU A 8 11.18 -1.90 -14.01
N ARG A 9 12.34 -1.49 -13.49
CA ARG A 9 13.63 -1.89 -14.06
C ARG A 9 13.92 -3.38 -13.92
N LEU A 10 13.67 -3.98 -12.74
CA LEU A 10 14.02 -5.38 -12.47
C LEU A 10 13.06 -6.36 -13.14
N CYS A 11 11.82 -5.97 -13.37
CA CYS A 11 10.82 -6.79 -14.03
C CYS A 11 10.85 -6.70 -15.56
N GLY A 12 11.73 -5.87 -16.15
CA GLY A 12 11.78 -5.67 -17.60
C GLY A 12 10.53 -4.97 -18.13
N ALA A 13 10.06 -3.93 -17.43
CA ALA A 13 8.81 -3.23 -17.78
C ALA A 13 8.75 -2.74 -19.24
N ASP A 14 9.90 -2.44 -19.85
CA ASP A 14 9.96 -2.04 -21.27
C ASP A 14 9.37 -3.09 -22.24
N GLU A 15 9.25 -4.36 -21.81
CA GLU A 15 8.68 -5.44 -22.60
C GLU A 15 7.14 -5.47 -22.58
N PHE A 16 6.49 -4.83 -21.59
CA PHE A 16 5.03 -4.93 -21.39
C PHE A 16 4.35 -3.62 -20.95
N CYS A 17 5.08 -2.55 -20.69
CA CYS A 17 4.60 -1.29 -20.15
C CYS A 17 5.11 -0.13 -21.02
N SER A 18 4.20 0.62 -21.64
CA SER A 18 4.52 1.76 -22.50
C SER A 18 5.22 2.86 -21.68
N ALA A 19 5.96 3.75 -22.36
CA ALA A 19 6.60 4.88 -21.67
C ALA A 19 5.58 5.77 -20.92
N VAL A 20 4.36 5.89 -21.47
CA VAL A 20 3.24 6.62 -20.86
C VAL A 20 2.78 5.93 -19.57
N GLU A 21 2.61 4.61 -19.61
CA GLU A 21 2.23 3.81 -18.45
C GLU A 21 3.32 3.84 -17.37
N GLN A 22 4.60 3.71 -17.75
CA GLN A 22 5.71 3.81 -16.81
C GLN A 22 5.75 5.18 -16.12
N LEU A 23 5.56 6.28 -16.87
CA LEU A 23 5.48 7.62 -16.30
C LEU A 23 4.26 7.74 -15.36
N ALA A 24 3.11 7.19 -15.74
CA ALA A 24 1.91 7.17 -14.90
C ALA A 24 2.15 6.45 -13.56
N LEU A 25 2.86 5.32 -13.56
CA LEU A 25 3.20 4.58 -12.33
C LEU A 25 4.18 5.36 -11.45
N LEU A 26 5.16 6.03 -12.05
CA LEU A 26 6.09 6.89 -11.31
C LEU A 26 5.35 8.07 -10.67
N VAL A 27 4.46 8.75 -11.40
CA VAL A 27 3.65 9.85 -10.89
C VAL A 27 2.67 9.37 -9.82
N ALA A 28 1.98 8.24 -10.04
CA ALA A 28 1.11 7.62 -9.03
C ALA A 28 1.89 7.35 -7.75
N SER A 29 3.08 6.76 -7.85
CA SER A 29 3.92 6.46 -6.68
C SER A 29 4.47 7.69 -5.94
N LEU A 30 4.47 8.87 -6.57
CA LEU A 30 4.79 10.14 -5.94
C LEU A 30 3.58 10.78 -5.28
N ALA A 31 2.41 10.61 -5.90
CA ALA A 31 1.19 11.33 -5.53
C ALA A 31 0.19 10.49 -4.71
N HIS A 32 0.40 9.19 -4.53
CA HIS A 32 -0.59 8.29 -3.92
C HIS A 32 -1.05 8.71 -2.52
N ASP A 33 -0.21 9.42 -1.76
CA ASP A 33 -0.51 9.96 -0.42
C ASP A 33 -0.52 11.51 -0.39
N VAL A 34 -0.66 12.19 -1.54
CA VAL A 34 -0.59 13.66 -1.59
C VAL A 34 -1.69 14.29 -0.74
N GLY A 35 -1.31 15.14 0.21
CA GLY A 35 -2.26 15.78 1.13
C GLY A 35 -2.78 14.89 2.26
N HIS A 36 -2.18 13.71 2.50
CA HIS A 36 -2.53 12.85 3.63
C HIS A 36 -2.36 13.58 4.97
N SER A 37 -3.37 13.46 5.85
CA SER A 37 -3.43 14.20 7.12
C SER A 37 -2.98 13.38 8.34
N GLY A 38 -2.55 12.13 8.11
CA GLY A 38 -2.23 11.16 9.17
C GLY A 38 -3.46 10.50 9.78
N LEU A 39 -4.56 10.43 9.02
CA LEU A 39 -5.84 9.84 9.41
C LEU A 39 -6.28 8.89 8.31
N ASN A 40 -6.86 7.75 8.67
CA ASN A 40 -7.32 6.74 7.72
C ASN A 40 -8.77 6.94 7.23
N ASN A 41 -9.18 6.19 6.21
CA ASN A 41 -10.52 6.21 5.62
C ASN A 41 -11.65 6.06 6.66
N ASP A 42 -11.50 5.15 7.62
CA ASP A 42 -12.49 4.87 8.66
C ASP A 42 -12.78 6.09 9.55
N TYR A 43 -11.75 6.87 9.90
CA TYR A 43 -11.93 8.13 10.63
C TYR A 43 -12.83 9.11 9.86
N TYR A 44 -12.56 9.31 8.56
CA TYR A 44 -13.33 10.23 7.74
C TYR A 44 -14.80 9.81 7.63
N VAL A 45 -15.07 8.51 7.50
CA VAL A 45 -16.43 7.93 7.46
C VAL A 45 -17.14 8.13 8.81
N LYS A 46 -16.50 7.78 9.93
CA LYS A 46 -17.05 7.99 11.29
C LYS A 46 -17.42 9.44 11.56
N LYS A 47 -16.61 10.38 11.07
CA LYS A 47 -16.84 11.82 11.20
C LYS A 47 -17.91 12.37 10.26
N LYS A 48 -18.41 11.57 9.31
CA LYS A 48 -19.26 12.05 8.20
C LYS A 48 -18.60 13.24 7.51
N HIS A 49 -17.28 13.15 7.33
CA HIS A 49 -16.49 14.24 6.78
C HIS A 49 -16.89 14.53 5.33
N ALA A 50 -16.73 15.77 4.87
CA ALA A 50 -17.10 16.17 3.51
C ALA A 50 -16.45 15.31 2.41
N LEU A 51 -15.21 14.82 2.65
CA LEU A 51 -14.53 13.89 1.75
C LEU A 51 -15.22 12.52 1.71
N ALA A 52 -15.64 11.98 2.86
CA ALA A 52 -16.34 10.71 2.93
C ALA A 52 -17.68 10.77 2.18
N ILE A 53 -18.43 11.87 2.38
CA ILE A 53 -19.67 12.14 1.64
C ILE A 53 -19.40 12.27 0.13
N ARG A 54 -18.36 13.03 -0.26
CA ARG A 54 -18.01 13.27 -1.67
C ARG A 54 -17.64 11.99 -2.42
N TYR A 55 -16.94 11.07 -1.75
CA TYR A 55 -16.47 9.81 -2.34
C TYR A 55 -17.29 8.60 -1.90
N ASN A 56 -18.50 8.82 -1.35
CA ASN A 56 -19.47 7.78 -0.99
C ASN A 56 -18.86 6.67 -0.10
N ASP A 57 -18.01 7.05 0.84
CA ASP A 57 -17.28 6.14 1.75
C ASP A 57 -16.38 5.09 1.06
N GLN A 58 -16.13 5.24 -0.25
CA GLN A 58 -15.27 4.37 -1.05
C GLN A 58 -13.91 5.03 -1.27
N ALA A 59 -12.82 4.32 -0.89
CA ALA A 59 -11.44 4.75 -1.12
C ALA A 59 -11.26 6.27 -0.91
N VAL A 60 -11.70 6.78 0.25
CA VAL A 60 -11.98 8.21 0.46
C VAL A 60 -10.71 9.04 0.29
N LEU A 61 -9.61 8.57 0.87
CA LEU A 61 -8.30 9.20 0.79
C LEU A 61 -7.68 9.01 -0.58
N GLU A 62 -7.69 7.79 -1.12
CA GLU A 62 -7.08 7.49 -2.41
C GLU A 62 -7.77 8.27 -3.54
N SER A 63 -9.09 8.44 -3.46
CA SER A 63 -9.87 9.31 -4.36
C SER A 63 -9.48 10.79 -4.21
N MET A 64 -9.24 11.24 -2.98
CA MET A 64 -8.75 12.60 -2.71
C MET A 64 -7.32 12.80 -3.25
N HIS A 65 -6.40 11.88 -2.99
CA HIS A 65 -5.01 11.90 -3.45
C HIS A 65 -4.96 11.97 -4.98
N SER A 66 -5.74 11.11 -5.65
CA SER A 66 -5.89 11.10 -7.10
C SER A 66 -6.45 12.42 -7.64
N SER A 67 -7.53 12.93 -7.05
CA SER A 67 -8.12 14.21 -7.45
C SER A 67 -7.13 15.38 -7.30
N LEU A 68 -6.49 15.48 -6.14
CA LEU A 68 -5.53 16.54 -5.83
C LEU A 68 -4.28 16.46 -6.72
N ALA A 69 -3.79 15.25 -7.02
CA ALA A 69 -2.68 15.05 -7.93
C ALA A 69 -2.95 15.70 -9.29
N PHE A 70 -4.11 15.44 -9.89
CA PHE A 70 -4.45 16.00 -11.18
C PHE A 70 -4.84 17.48 -11.15
N GLU A 71 -5.47 17.96 -10.07
CA GLU A 71 -5.64 19.40 -9.87
C GLU A 71 -4.29 20.13 -9.83
N LEU A 72 -3.26 19.52 -9.25
CA LEU A 72 -1.92 20.10 -9.20
C LEU A 72 -1.20 20.01 -10.54
N ILE A 73 -1.27 18.86 -11.23
CA ILE A 73 -0.62 18.66 -12.53
C ILE A 73 -1.21 19.61 -13.58
N LEU A 74 -2.54 19.77 -13.62
CA LEU A 74 -3.22 20.56 -14.66
C LEU A 74 -3.15 22.08 -14.45
N LYS A 75 -2.49 22.57 -13.41
CA LYS A 75 -2.21 24.01 -13.26
C LYS A 75 -1.23 24.45 -14.35
N GLU A 76 -1.45 25.63 -14.92
CA GLU A 76 -0.65 26.20 -16.02
C GLU A 76 0.88 26.06 -15.82
N LYS A 77 1.38 26.35 -14.62
CA LYS A 77 2.82 26.28 -14.31
C LYS A 77 3.38 24.87 -14.10
N ASN A 78 2.52 23.89 -13.89
CA ASN A 78 2.86 22.51 -13.56
C ASN A 78 2.56 21.54 -14.71
N ASN A 79 1.79 21.99 -15.72
CA ASN A 79 1.22 21.12 -16.74
C ASN A 79 2.25 20.70 -17.78
N PHE A 80 3.02 19.67 -17.44
CA PHE A 80 3.96 19.00 -18.35
C PHE A 80 3.26 18.13 -19.41
N LEU A 81 1.93 18.08 -19.41
CA LEU A 81 1.09 17.30 -20.34
C LEU A 81 0.42 18.19 -21.41
N VAL A 82 0.76 19.47 -21.48
CA VAL A 82 0.06 20.46 -22.32
C VAL A 82 0.05 20.13 -23.82
N ASP A 83 1.11 19.50 -24.31
CA ASP A 83 1.29 19.17 -25.73
C ASP A 83 0.95 17.70 -26.06
N TRP A 84 0.38 16.97 -25.11
CA TRP A 84 0.01 15.56 -25.33
C TRP A 84 -1.28 15.46 -26.16
N ASP A 85 -1.36 14.42 -26.98
CA ASP A 85 -2.62 14.03 -27.61
C ASP A 85 -3.62 13.46 -26.58
N GLU A 86 -4.89 13.39 -26.99
CA GLU A 86 -5.98 13.01 -26.10
C GLU A 86 -5.85 11.55 -25.66
N GLU A 87 -5.38 10.68 -26.56
CA GLU A 87 -5.17 9.25 -26.31
C GLU A 87 -4.10 9.00 -25.24
N ALA A 88 -2.93 9.63 -25.36
CA ALA A 88 -1.85 9.50 -24.39
C ALA A 88 -2.22 10.10 -23.03
N PHE A 89 -2.90 11.26 -23.02
CA PHE A 89 -3.39 11.86 -21.77
C PHE A 89 -4.41 10.94 -21.08
N ALA A 90 -5.34 10.36 -21.85
CA ALA A 90 -6.33 9.43 -21.32
C ALA A 90 -5.68 8.16 -20.76
N GLU A 91 -4.70 7.57 -21.46
CA GLU A 91 -3.95 6.39 -20.99
C GLU A 91 -3.18 6.70 -19.69
N PHE A 92 -2.45 7.80 -19.66
CA PHE A 92 -1.71 8.25 -18.48
C PHE A 92 -2.64 8.46 -17.29
N ARG A 93 -3.72 9.21 -17.49
CA ARG A 93 -4.68 9.52 -16.43
C ARG A 93 -5.35 8.25 -15.91
N LYS A 94 -5.82 7.37 -16.81
CA LYS A 94 -6.44 6.09 -16.44
C LYS A 94 -5.50 5.23 -15.61
N THR A 95 -4.25 5.09 -16.05
CA THR A 95 -3.24 4.26 -15.37
C THR A 95 -2.88 4.82 -14.01
N ALA A 96 -2.60 6.12 -13.90
CA ALA A 96 -2.24 6.75 -12.63
C ALA A 96 -3.38 6.69 -11.61
N ILE A 97 -4.62 6.98 -12.03
CA ILE A 97 -5.80 6.89 -11.14
C ILE A 97 -5.99 5.46 -10.63
N ALA A 98 -5.93 4.47 -11.52
CA ALA A 98 -6.11 3.07 -11.14
C ALA A 98 -5.03 2.59 -10.16
N ALA A 99 -3.79 3.03 -10.35
CA ALA A 99 -2.68 2.69 -9.47
C ALA A 99 -2.77 3.38 -8.09
N ILE A 100 -3.19 4.65 -8.04
CA ILE A 100 -3.43 5.36 -6.76
C ILE A 100 -4.58 4.71 -5.99
N LEU A 101 -5.71 4.43 -6.64
CA LEU A 101 -6.85 3.80 -5.96
C LEU A 101 -6.52 2.39 -5.43
N ALA A 102 -5.57 1.71 -6.05
CA ALA A 102 -5.14 0.39 -5.62
C ALA A 102 -4.30 0.38 -4.33
N THR A 103 -3.85 1.54 -3.82
CA THR A 103 -3.14 1.61 -2.54
C THR A 103 -4.08 1.50 -1.33
N ASP A 104 -5.41 1.54 -1.52
CA ASP A 104 -6.36 1.26 -0.45
C ASP A 104 -6.19 -0.19 0.02
N MET A 105 -5.82 -0.37 1.29
CA MET A 105 -5.64 -1.69 1.89
C MET A 105 -6.91 -2.56 1.89
N LYS A 106 -8.11 -2.00 1.65
CA LYS A 106 -9.34 -2.78 1.42
C LYS A 106 -9.25 -3.72 0.22
N VAL A 107 -8.51 -3.35 -0.84
CA VAL A 107 -8.38 -4.16 -2.06
C VAL A 107 -7.20 -5.13 -2.03
N HIS A 108 -6.38 -5.10 -0.97
CA HIS A 108 -5.13 -5.86 -0.89
C HIS A 108 -5.31 -7.36 -1.13
N PHE A 109 -6.31 -7.98 -0.50
CA PHE A 109 -6.53 -9.42 -0.63
C PHE A 109 -7.03 -9.79 -2.04
N ASP A 110 -7.90 -8.97 -2.63
CA ASP A 110 -8.38 -9.17 -4.00
C ASP A 110 -7.23 -9.09 -5.00
N LEU A 111 -6.33 -8.10 -4.86
CA LEU A 111 -5.14 -7.97 -5.69
C LEU A 111 -4.19 -9.16 -5.52
N THR A 112 -4.00 -9.61 -4.28
CA THR A 112 -3.13 -10.75 -3.98
C THR A 112 -3.65 -12.04 -4.60
N THR A 113 -4.96 -12.30 -4.50
CA THR A 113 -5.61 -13.46 -5.12
C THR A 113 -5.47 -13.41 -6.65
N GLN A 114 -5.83 -12.29 -7.27
CA GLN A 114 -5.71 -12.12 -8.72
C GLN A 114 -4.27 -12.31 -9.21
N MET A 115 -3.28 -11.84 -8.45
CA MET A 115 -1.87 -12.03 -8.78
C MET A 115 -1.41 -13.49 -8.64
N GLN A 116 -1.95 -14.24 -7.66
CA GLN A 116 -1.68 -15.66 -7.50
C GLN A 116 -2.28 -16.49 -8.64
N ASP A 117 -3.50 -16.14 -9.06
CA ASP A 117 -4.17 -16.78 -10.21
C ASP A 117 -3.40 -16.52 -11.50
N LEU A 118 -2.96 -15.27 -11.71
CA LEU A 118 -2.13 -14.89 -12.86
C LEU A 118 -0.80 -15.67 -12.87
N ARG A 119 -0.14 -15.80 -11.71
CA ARG A 119 1.09 -16.59 -11.57
C ARG A 119 0.88 -18.09 -11.87
N SER A 120 -0.32 -18.60 -11.64
CA SER A 120 -0.67 -20.00 -11.88
C SER A 120 -1.09 -20.26 -13.33
N THR A 121 -1.24 -19.22 -14.14
CA THR A 121 -1.60 -19.31 -15.56
C THR A 121 -0.35 -19.68 -16.38
N PRO A 122 -0.38 -20.75 -17.20
CA PRO A 122 0.80 -21.22 -17.94
C PRO A 122 1.39 -20.18 -18.92
N GLU A 123 0.52 -19.40 -19.57
CA GLU A 123 0.90 -18.34 -20.49
C GLU A 123 0.12 -17.08 -20.14
N VAL A 124 0.84 -16.06 -19.67
CA VAL A 124 0.25 -14.77 -19.31
C VAL A 124 0.30 -13.86 -20.53
N ASP A 125 -0.86 -13.49 -21.05
CA ASP A 125 -0.97 -12.45 -22.08
C ASP A 125 -0.77 -11.06 -21.45
N THR A 126 0.43 -10.53 -21.61
CA THR A 126 0.81 -9.20 -21.14
C THR A 126 0.30 -8.06 -22.04
N SER A 127 -0.29 -8.38 -23.19
CA SER A 127 -0.96 -7.40 -24.05
C SER A 127 -2.42 -7.15 -23.65
N CYS A 128 -3.02 -8.09 -22.92
CA CYS A 128 -4.38 -7.98 -22.41
C CYS A 128 -4.52 -6.77 -21.46
N PRO A 129 -5.45 -5.83 -21.74
CA PRO A 129 -5.64 -4.63 -20.90
C PRO A 129 -5.90 -4.92 -19.42
N ASP A 130 -6.64 -6.00 -19.12
CA ASP A 130 -6.96 -6.41 -17.75
C ASP A 130 -5.73 -6.96 -17.01
N THR A 131 -4.88 -7.72 -17.71
CA THR A 131 -3.59 -8.17 -17.17
C THR A 131 -2.69 -6.97 -16.87
N LYS A 132 -2.57 -6.04 -17.82
CA LYS A 132 -1.72 -4.84 -17.65
C LYS A 132 -2.16 -4.01 -16.45
N ILE A 133 -3.46 -3.71 -16.35
CA ILE A 133 -3.96 -2.87 -15.25
C ILE A 133 -3.81 -3.58 -13.90
N LEU A 134 -3.97 -4.90 -13.84
CA LEU A 134 -3.71 -5.68 -12.62
C LEU A 134 -2.23 -5.58 -12.20
N VAL A 135 -1.31 -5.79 -13.14
CA VAL A 135 0.14 -5.69 -12.87
C VAL A 135 0.52 -4.29 -12.40
N HIS A 136 -0.02 -3.25 -13.03
CA HIS A 136 0.19 -1.85 -12.64
C HIS A 136 -0.25 -1.57 -11.20
N LYS A 137 -1.47 -2.00 -10.84
CA LYS A 137 -2.01 -1.90 -9.48
C LYS A 137 -1.11 -2.62 -8.48
N CYS A 138 -0.77 -3.88 -8.76
CA CYS A 138 0.09 -4.70 -7.90
C CYS A 138 1.48 -4.11 -7.72
N LEU A 139 2.06 -3.51 -8.76
CA LEU A 139 3.40 -2.92 -8.71
C LEU A 139 3.45 -1.73 -7.76
N VAL A 140 2.51 -0.79 -7.87
CA VAL A 140 2.45 0.38 -6.97
C VAL A 140 2.06 -0.06 -5.56
N HIS A 141 1.08 -0.97 -5.42
CA HIS A 141 0.67 -1.49 -4.12
C HIS A 141 1.82 -2.17 -3.36
N ALA A 142 2.56 -3.06 -4.05
CA ALA A 142 3.70 -3.75 -3.46
C ALA A 142 4.84 -2.78 -3.09
N ALA A 143 5.06 -1.74 -3.90
CA ALA A 143 6.05 -0.72 -3.62
C ALA A 143 5.68 0.12 -2.39
N ASP A 144 4.41 0.45 -2.20
CA ASP A 144 3.90 1.20 -1.05
C ASP A 144 4.15 0.45 0.26
N ILE A 145 3.80 -0.84 0.29
CA ILE A 145 3.98 -1.68 1.49
C ILE A 145 5.38 -2.35 1.58
N SER A 146 6.38 -1.86 0.85
CA SER A 146 7.71 -2.50 0.75
C SER A 146 8.62 -2.34 1.98
N ASN A 147 8.23 -1.51 2.97
CA ASN A 147 9.05 -1.26 4.16
C ASN A 147 9.58 -2.52 4.89
N PRO A 148 8.83 -3.63 5.01
CA PRO A 148 9.30 -4.85 5.67
C PRO A 148 10.46 -5.57 4.96
N VAL A 149 10.75 -5.27 3.69
CA VAL A 149 11.88 -5.88 2.97
C VAL A 149 13.17 -5.04 3.06
N LEU A 150 13.11 -3.89 3.73
CA LEU A 150 14.28 -3.04 3.96
C LEU A 150 15.19 -3.60 5.07
N PRO A 151 16.47 -3.17 5.14
CA PRO A 151 17.34 -3.50 6.26
C PRO A 151 16.67 -3.19 7.61
N THR A 152 16.94 -4.01 8.63
CA THR A 152 16.23 -3.98 9.92
C THR A 152 16.15 -2.59 10.54
N SER A 153 17.24 -1.83 10.53
CA SER A 153 17.26 -0.47 11.09
C SER A 153 16.29 0.50 10.39
N MET A 154 16.11 0.35 9.08
CA MET A 154 15.17 1.16 8.30
C MET A 154 13.72 0.70 8.52
N TYR A 155 13.50 -0.62 8.47
CA TYR A 155 12.20 -1.22 8.76
C TYR A 155 11.67 -0.79 10.14
N GLU A 156 12.50 -0.88 11.19
CA GLU A 156 12.12 -0.49 12.55
C GLU A 156 11.74 0.99 12.65
N ALA A 157 12.49 1.87 11.97
CA ALA A 157 12.18 3.29 11.93
C ALA A 157 10.83 3.58 11.24
N TRP A 158 10.54 2.89 10.13
CA TRP A 158 9.24 3.00 9.45
C TRP A 158 8.09 2.43 10.28
N ALA A 159 8.27 1.25 10.87
CA ALA A 159 7.28 0.64 11.76
C ALA A 159 6.96 1.55 12.95
N GLN A 160 7.96 2.22 13.52
CA GLN A 160 7.74 3.19 14.59
C GLN A 160 6.94 4.42 14.13
N ARG A 161 7.18 4.92 12.92
CA ARG A 161 6.43 6.05 12.34
C ARG A 161 4.96 5.70 12.14
N VAL A 162 4.68 4.55 11.52
CA VAL A 162 3.31 4.05 11.31
C VAL A 162 2.59 3.84 12.64
N ALA A 163 3.24 3.19 13.61
CA ALA A 163 2.66 3.00 14.94
C ALA A 163 2.38 4.34 15.65
N THR A 164 3.25 5.33 15.47
CA THR A 164 3.07 6.67 16.05
C THR A 164 1.87 7.38 15.43
N GLU A 165 1.68 7.27 14.11
CA GLU A 165 0.55 7.84 13.41
C GLU A 165 -0.78 7.21 13.86
N PHE A 166 -0.84 5.87 13.91
CA PHE A 166 -2.01 5.16 14.42
C PHE A 166 -2.34 5.54 15.86
N TYR A 167 -1.33 5.63 16.72
CA TYR A 167 -1.52 6.07 18.09
C TYR A 167 -2.09 7.48 18.19
N ARG A 168 -1.58 8.42 17.38
CA ARG A 168 -2.10 9.80 17.34
C ARG A 168 -3.56 9.84 16.87
N GLN A 169 -3.92 9.09 15.83
CA GLN A 169 -5.31 8.99 15.39
C GLN A 169 -6.20 8.42 16.52
N SER A 170 -5.77 7.36 17.19
CA SER A 170 -6.54 6.76 18.31
C SER A 170 -6.78 7.76 19.45
N GLN A 171 -5.76 8.55 19.84
CA GLN A 171 -5.94 9.59 20.85
C GLN A 171 -6.92 10.68 20.39
N ARG A 172 -6.86 11.06 19.12
CA ARG A 172 -7.79 12.03 18.54
C ARG A 172 -9.22 11.51 18.55
N GLU A 173 -9.44 10.28 18.09
CA GLU A 173 -10.73 9.61 18.12
C GLU A 173 -11.33 9.58 19.53
N LYS A 174 -10.53 9.22 20.56
CA LYS A 174 -10.95 9.27 21.96
C LYS A 174 -11.39 10.67 22.40
N SER A 175 -10.59 11.69 22.08
CA SER A 175 -10.91 13.08 22.44
C SER A 175 -12.17 13.59 21.77
N GLU A 176 -12.52 13.04 20.61
CA GLU A 176 -13.71 13.38 19.83
C GLU A 176 -14.90 12.45 20.12
N GLY A 177 -14.77 11.51 21.07
CA GLY A 177 -15.83 10.56 21.42
C GLY A 177 -16.11 9.50 20.36
N LEU A 178 -15.16 9.22 19.46
CA LEU A 178 -15.30 8.23 18.41
C LEU A 178 -14.80 6.83 18.85
N PRO A 179 -15.35 5.74 18.28
CA PRO A 179 -14.81 4.40 18.48
C PRO A 179 -13.39 4.28 17.94
N THR A 180 -12.51 3.61 18.69
CA THR A 180 -11.12 3.36 18.31
C THR A 180 -10.88 1.90 17.97
N ALA A 181 -9.91 1.63 17.09
CA ALA A 181 -9.46 0.27 16.84
C ALA A 181 -8.38 -0.14 17.87
N PRO A 182 -8.49 -1.32 18.52
CA PRO A 182 -7.55 -1.72 19.58
C PRO A 182 -6.08 -1.74 19.16
N PHE A 183 -5.78 -2.10 17.90
CA PHE A 183 -4.40 -2.16 17.39
C PHE A 183 -3.75 -0.78 17.30
N MET A 184 -4.54 0.30 17.23
CA MET A 184 -4.05 1.67 17.13
C MET A 184 -3.76 2.30 18.50
N ASP A 185 -4.25 1.72 19.60
CA ASP A 185 -4.17 2.35 20.93
C ASP A 185 -2.85 2.07 21.67
N SER A 186 -1.98 1.25 21.08
CA SER A 186 -0.67 0.95 21.68
C SER A 186 0.30 2.11 21.47
N SER A 187 0.71 2.77 22.57
CA SER A 187 1.78 3.76 22.51
C SER A 187 3.03 3.13 21.88
N PRO A 188 3.68 3.80 20.90
CA PRO A 188 4.95 3.33 20.34
C PRO A 188 5.95 3.16 21.47
N ARG A 189 6.45 1.93 21.69
CA ARG A 189 7.45 1.67 22.73
C ARG A 189 8.75 2.42 22.36
N ARG A 190 9.44 2.96 23.38
CA ARG A 190 10.78 3.53 23.20
C ARG A 190 11.73 2.47 22.59
N PRO A 191 12.70 2.88 21.74
CA PRO A 191 13.60 1.95 21.06
C PRO A 191 14.35 1.10 22.09
N GLY A 192 14.21 -0.22 22.00
CA GLY A 192 14.78 -1.16 22.96
C GLY A 192 14.07 -2.51 23.04
N ARG A 193 12.85 -2.62 22.49
CA ARG A 193 12.17 -3.90 22.23
C ARG A 193 11.01 -3.67 21.26
N VAL A 194 11.29 -3.78 19.97
CA VAL A 194 10.23 -3.94 18.96
C VAL A 194 9.67 -5.35 19.16
N CYS A 195 8.55 -5.46 19.86
CA CYS A 195 7.75 -6.67 19.80
C CYS A 195 6.90 -6.51 18.55
N CYS A 196 7.33 -7.15 17.45
CA CYS A 196 6.61 -7.20 16.20
C CYS A 196 5.12 -7.55 16.43
N PRO A 197 4.16 -6.78 15.90
CA PRO A 197 2.82 -7.29 15.61
C PRO A 197 2.89 -8.42 14.55
N SER A 198 3.97 -8.46 13.78
CA SER A 198 4.34 -9.46 12.77
C SER A 198 5.11 -10.67 13.33
N ALA A 199 5.00 -11.00 14.62
CA ALA A 199 5.56 -12.27 15.12
C ALA A 199 5.00 -13.47 14.33
N GLY A 200 3.79 -13.36 13.75
CA GLY A 200 3.24 -14.33 12.80
C GLY A 200 3.87 -14.35 11.41
N PHE A 201 4.68 -13.35 11.01
CA PHE A 201 5.32 -13.29 9.70
C PHE A 201 6.71 -13.95 9.68
N HIS A 202 7.42 -13.94 10.81
CA HIS A 202 8.66 -14.71 10.96
C HIS A 202 8.41 -16.21 11.17
N GLU A 203 7.23 -16.59 11.66
CA GLU A 203 6.84 -17.99 11.92
C GLU A 203 6.31 -18.72 10.67
N LEU A 204 6.19 -18.02 9.53
CA LEU A 204 5.73 -18.60 8.25
C LEU A 204 6.84 -19.21 7.38
N ARG A 205 8.08 -19.27 7.86
CA ARG A 205 9.18 -19.95 7.12
C ARG A 205 9.26 -21.46 7.37
N GLY A 206 8.33 -22.09 8.10
CA GLY A 206 8.47 -23.51 8.44
C GLY A 206 7.23 -24.30 8.87
N GLY A 207 6.00 -23.83 8.63
CA GLY A 207 4.81 -24.58 9.08
C GLY A 207 3.62 -24.40 8.15
N ALA A 208 2.98 -25.52 7.81
CA ALA A 208 1.77 -25.56 6.99
C ALA A 208 0.65 -24.69 7.59
N VAL A 209 0.02 -23.89 6.73
CA VAL A 209 -1.15 -23.06 7.05
C VAL A 209 -2.33 -23.97 7.36
N VAL A 210 -2.87 -23.88 8.58
CA VAL A 210 -4.23 -24.33 8.89
C VAL A 210 -5.06 -23.11 9.24
N GLU A 211 -6.09 -22.91 8.43
CA GLU A 211 -7.05 -21.82 8.50
C GLU A 211 -8.04 -22.01 9.65
N ARG A 212 -8.29 -20.98 10.46
CA ARG A 212 -9.53 -20.85 11.24
C ARG A 212 -10.00 -19.39 11.31
N HIS A 213 -11.03 -19.11 10.51
CA HIS A 213 -12.21 -18.29 10.80
C HIS A 213 -12.06 -17.15 11.83
N GLY A 214 -12.01 -15.92 11.30
CA GLY A 214 -12.70 -14.77 11.88
C GLY A 214 -12.16 -14.24 13.22
N GLY A 215 -11.04 -13.51 13.16
CA GLY A 215 -10.61 -12.61 14.23
C GLY A 215 -9.27 -12.96 14.86
N TYR A 216 -8.40 -11.96 14.98
CA TYR A 216 -7.13 -12.07 15.67
C TYR A 216 -7.35 -12.10 17.19
N VAL A 217 -7.08 -13.24 17.83
CA VAL A 217 -6.95 -13.35 19.29
C VAL A 217 -5.57 -13.92 19.61
N ALA A 218 -4.77 -13.17 20.38
CA ALA A 218 -3.48 -13.61 20.87
C ALA A 218 -3.66 -14.72 21.91
N ALA A 219 -3.26 -15.95 21.60
CA ALA A 219 -3.12 -17.01 22.59
C ALA A 219 -1.77 -16.86 23.31
N ALA A 220 -1.81 -16.52 24.59
CA ALA A 220 -0.64 -16.53 25.47
C ALA A 220 -0.21 -17.98 25.75
N GLY A 221 1.00 -18.35 25.34
CA GLY A 221 1.59 -19.64 25.68
C GLY A 221 2.98 -19.82 25.10
N ALA A 222 4.01 -19.39 25.82
CA ALA A 222 5.40 -19.70 25.47
C ALA A 222 5.70 -21.20 25.69
N PRO A 223 6.59 -21.79 24.88
CA PRO A 223 7.74 -22.42 25.49
C PRO A 223 9.07 -22.04 24.84
N LYS A 224 10.08 -22.03 25.72
CA LYS A 224 11.50 -21.75 25.49
C LYS A 224 12.11 -22.74 24.50
N LYS A 225 12.88 -22.23 23.52
CA LYS A 225 14.23 -22.71 23.14
C LYS A 225 14.84 -21.83 22.05
N ALA A 226 15.83 -21.03 22.46
CA ALA A 226 16.81 -20.46 21.57
C ALA A 226 17.88 -21.52 21.26
N ALA A 227 18.22 -21.74 19.98
CA ALA A 227 19.58 -22.05 19.51
C ALA A 227 19.60 -22.37 18.01
N SER A 228 20.64 -21.85 17.34
CA SER A 228 21.23 -22.27 16.07
C SER A 228 20.39 -22.28 14.80
N CYS A 229 20.68 -21.36 13.87
CA CYS A 229 21.32 -21.74 12.59
C CYS A 229 21.73 -20.48 11.81
N GLN A 230 23.00 -20.07 11.94
CA GLN A 230 23.70 -19.35 10.86
C GLN A 230 24.15 -20.39 9.82
N ARG A 231 24.10 -20.00 8.53
CA ARG A 231 24.66 -20.64 7.30
C ARG A 231 23.70 -21.48 6.46
N ARG A 232 23.37 -20.95 5.28
CA ARG A 232 23.51 -21.50 3.90
C ARG A 232 22.78 -20.52 2.96
N VAL A 233 23.49 -19.70 2.18
CA VAL A 233 24.01 -19.95 0.81
C VAL A 233 22.88 -20.01 -0.22
N LEU A 234 23.00 -19.05 -1.17
CA LEU A 234 22.16 -18.69 -2.34
C LEU A 234 20.88 -17.89 -2.04
#